data_AF-A0A091FIL2-F1
#
_entry.id   AF-A0A091FIL2-F1
#
_cell.length_a   1.000
_cell.length_b   1.000
_cell.length_c   1.000
_cell.angle_alpha   90.00
_cell.angle_beta   90.00
_cell.angle_gamma   90.00
#
_symmetry.space_group_name_H-M   'P 1'
#
loop_
_entity.id
_entity.type
_entity.pdbx_description
1 polymer ?
#
loop_
_entity_poly.entity_id
_entity_poly.type
_entity_poly.pdbx_seq_one_letter_code
_entity_poly.pdbx_strand_id
1 'polypeptide(L)'
;MKTTEKWFGELLDSYKDDFEFRLEALVFELTEQISKKLKEKKISRKQFAEKLGISPEAVSKSLNGNPNFTIRTLLSMADALKTELSIEFKGEEVTNPETKHIATAAEGTATVPKRTFDTSDMADTPPAWMIGNTTSAA
;
A
#
# COMPACT_ATOMS: atom_id res chain seq x y z
N MET A 1 3.39 -26.85 31.45
CA MET A 1 3.69 -26.19 30.16
C MET A 1 2.80 -24.97 29.84
N LYS A 2 1.88 -24.51 30.71
CA LYS A 2 0.98 -23.36 30.40
C LYS A 2 1.58 -21.97 30.65
N THR A 3 2.69 -21.89 31.38
CA THR A 3 3.31 -20.61 31.74
C THR A 3 4.02 -19.97 30.54
N THR A 4 4.61 -20.79 29.67
CA THR A 4 5.40 -20.31 28.51
C THR A 4 4.54 -19.61 27.46
N GLU A 5 3.39 -20.17 27.14
CA GLU A 5 2.45 -19.61 26.17
C GLU A 5 1.84 -18.30 26.67
N LYS A 6 1.60 -18.20 27.99
CA LYS A 6 0.99 -17.03 28.61
C LYS A 6 1.92 -15.81 28.62
N TRP A 7 3.18 -15.96 29.06
CA TRP A 7 4.11 -14.81 29.08
C TRP A 7 4.44 -14.33 27.66
N PHE A 8 4.53 -15.25 26.70
CA PHE A 8 4.81 -14.91 25.31
C PHE A 8 3.63 -14.17 24.68
N GLY A 9 2.40 -14.59 24.98
CA GLY A 9 1.19 -13.88 24.56
C GLY A 9 1.10 -12.46 25.14
N GLU A 10 1.36 -12.29 26.44
CA GLU A 10 1.38 -10.97 27.10
C GLU A 10 2.48 -10.07 26.53
N LEU A 11 3.66 -10.63 26.24
CA LEU A 11 4.73 -9.90 25.58
C LEU A 11 4.32 -9.45 24.18
N LEU A 12 3.77 -10.34 23.35
CA LEU A 12 3.28 -9.99 22.01
C LEU A 12 2.20 -8.90 22.07
N ASP A 13 1.27 -9.00 23.01
CA ASP A 13 0.21 -8.02 23.21
C ASP A 13 0.78 -6.61 23.46
N SER A 14 1.86 -6.52 24.25
CA SER A 14 2.52 -5.25 24.54
C SER A 14 3.17 -4.57 23.31
N TYR A 15 3.42 -5.31 22.23
CA TYR A 15 3.99 -4.79 20.98
C TYR A 15 2.98 -4.69 19.83
N LYS A 16 1.71 -5.07 20.02
CA LYS A 16 0.72 -5.10 18.91
C LYS A 16 0.50 -3.75 18.23
N ASP A 17 0.62 -2.66 18.98
CA ASP A 17 0.41 -1.31 18.45
C ASP A 17 1.71 -0.69 17.88
N ASP A 18 2.86 -1.30 18.17
CA ASP A 18 4.15 -0.86 17.65
C ASP A 18 4.18 -0.95 16.12
N PHE A 19 4.67 0.11 15.48
CA PHE A 19 4.66 0.21 14.02
C PHE A 19 5.58 -0.83 13.38
N GLU A 20 6.79 -1.00 13.91
CA GLU A 20 7.78 -1.94 13.37
C GLU A 20 7.30 -3.38 13.56
N PHE A 21 6.69 -3.69 14.71
CA PHE A 21 6.07 -4.99 14.95
C PHE A 21 4.95 -5.29 13.95
N ARG A 22 4.04 -4.33 13.70
CA ARG A 22 2.96 -4.49 12.71
C ARG A 22 3.51 -4.61 11.29
N LEU A 23 4.53 -3.84 10.94
CA LEU A 23 5.21 -3.92 9.65
C LEU A 23 5.83 -5.30 9.43
N GLU A 24 6.59 -5.79 10.41
CA GLU A 24 7.23 -7.10 10.32
C GLU A 24 6.20 -8.23 10.26
N ALA A 25 5.08 -8.12 10.98
CA ALA A 25 3.97 -9.07 10.88
C ALA A 25 3.38 -9.12 9.46
N LEU A 26 3.17 -7.96 8.82
CA LEU A 26 2.69 -7.89 7.42
C LEU A 26 3.70 -8.47 6.43
N VAL A 27 4.98 -8.15 6.59
CA VAL A 27 6.06 -8.68 5.76
C VAL A 27 6.16 -10.20 5.91
N PHE A 28 6.09 -10.71 7.14
CA PHE A 28 6.07 -12.13 7.43
C PHE A 28 4.89 -12.82 6.75
N GLU A 29 3.68 -12.29 6.89
CA GLU A 29 2.48 -12.85 6.27
C GLU A 29 2.62 -12.92 4.73
N LEU A 30 3.09 -11.83 4.10
CA LEU A 30 3.31 -11.78 2.65
C LEU A 30 4.35 -12.82 2.20
N THR A 31 5.48 -12.93 2.89
CA THR A 31 6.53 -13.91 2.53
C THR A 31 6.09 -15.35 2.74
N GLU A 32 5.27 -15.62 3.76
CA GLU A 32 4.66 -16.92 3.98
C GLU A 32 3.68 -17.27 2.86
N GLN A 33 2.80 -16.34 2.47
CA GLN A 33 1.87 -16.53 1.36
C GLN A 33 2.60 -16.86 0.06
N ILE A 34 3.65 -16.08 -0.28
CA ILE A 34 4.47 -16.33 -1.47
C ILE A 34 5.14 -17.71 -1.38
N SER A 35 5.75 -18.03 -0.25
CA SER A 35 6.44 -19.32 -0.02
C SER A 35 5.48 -20.51 -0.13
N LYS A 36 4.26 -20.36 0.39
CA LYS A 36 3.20 -21.36 0.27
C LYS A 36 2.78 -21.55 -1.19
N LYS A 37 2.58 -20.47 -1.95
CA LYS A 37 2.25 -20.54 -3.38
C LYS A 37 3.35 -21.18 -4.23
N LEU A 38 4.61 -20.92 -3.92
CA LEU A 38 5.74 -21.60 -4.57
C LEU A 38 5.70 -23.12 -4.32
N LYS A 39 5.44 -23.54 -3.08
CA LYS A 39 5.29 -24.96 -2.72
C LYS A 39 4.09 -25.60 -3.43
N GLU A 40 2.92 -24.98 -3.38
CA GLU A 40 1.69 -25.46 -4.04
C GLU A 40 1.88 -25.67 -5.55
N LYS A 41 2.55 -24.72 -6.21
CA LYS A 41 2.81 -24.76 -7.66
C LYS A 41 4.06 -25.57 -8.03
N LYS A 42 4.78 -26.14 -7.05
CA LYS A 42 6.06 -26.86 -7.24
C LYS A 42 7.11 -26.03 -8.00
N ILE A 43 7.14 -24.72 -7.77
CA ILE A 43 8.10 -23.80 -8.39
C ILE A 43 9.28 -23.64 -7.44
N SER A 44 10.50 -23.92 -7.91
CA SER A 44 11.72 -23.66 -7.16
C SER A 44 12.03 -22.15 -7.09
N ARG A 45 12.76 -21.70 -6.07
CA ARG A 45 13.22 -20.30 -5.97
C ARG A 45 14.02 -19.84 -7.19
N LYS A 46 14.80 -20.75 -7.78
CA LYS A 46 15.55 -20.49 -9.02
C LYS A 46 14.60 -20.20 -10.19
N GLN A 47 13.61 -21.07 -10.42
CA GLN A 47 12.62 -20.86 -11.47
C GLN A 47 11.77 -19.60 -11.24
N PHE A 48 11.50 -19.27 -9.97
CA PHE A 48 10.79 -18.05 -9.63
C PHE A 48 11.62 -16.80 -9.96
N ALA A 49 12.92 -16.83 -9.65
CA ALA A 49 13.87 -15.77 -10.02
C ALA A 49 13.94 -15.59 -11.54
N GLU A 50 14.03 -16.69 -12.30
CA GLU A 50 14.01 -16.69 -13.77
C GLU A 50 12.72 -16.04 -14.32
N LYS A 51 11.55 -16.35 -13.74
CA LYS A 51 10.27 -15.73 -14.13
C LYS A 51 10.20 -14.24 -13.85
N LEU A 52 10.84 -13.80 -12.78
CA LEU A 52 10.90 -12.39 -12.37
C LEU A 52 11.99 -11.60 -13.10
N GLY A 53 12.92 -12.26 -13.79
CA GLY A 53 14.08 -11.62 -14.40
C GLY A 53 15.09 -11.06 -13.39
N ILE A 54 15.15 -11.64 -12.18
CA ILE A 54 16.08 -11.22 -11.12
C ILE A 54 16.97 -12.38 -10.67
N SER A 55 17.98 -12.09 -9.86
CA SER A 55 18.90 -13.13 -9.38
C SER A 55 18.25 -14.04 -8.31
N PRO A 56 18.62 -15.34 -8.25
CA PRO A 56 18.15 -16.25 -7.19
C PRO A 56 18.51 -15.78 -5.77
N GLU A 57 19.63 -15.07 -5.62
CA GLU A 57 20.06 -14.47 -4.36
C GLU A 57 19.11 -13.34 -3.94
N ALA A 58 18.65 -12.51 -4.88
CA ALA A 58 17.68 -11.45 -4.62
C ALA A 58 16.35 -12.04 -4.14
N VAL A 59 15.85 -13.09 -4.80
CA VAL A 59 14.65 -13.82 -4.36
C VAL A 59 14.84 -14.40 -2.96
N SER A 60 15.99 -15.03 -2.70
CA SER A 60 16.27 -15.65 -1.40
C SER A 60 16.33 -14.59 -0.30
N LYS A 61 16.97 -13.45 -0.56
CA LYS A 61 17.00 -12.31 0.36
C LYS A 61 15.60 -11.78 0.64
N SER A 62 14.76 -11.65 -0.39
CA SER A 62 13.38 -11.20 -0.22
C SER A 62 12.52 -12.15 0.61
N LEU A 63 12.73 -13.47 0.52
CA LEU A 63 11.91 -14.46 1.23
C LEU A 63 12.44 -14.85 2.61
N ASN A 64 13.64 -14.40 3.00
CA ASN A 64 14.30 -14.83 4.24
C ASN A 64 14.26 -13.78 5.38
N GLY A 65 13.44 -12.73 5.28
CA GLY A 65 13.04 -11.97 6.49
C GLY A 65 13.54 -10.52 6.63
N ASN A 66 13.89 -9.81 5.56
CA ASN A 66 13.80 -8.34 5.54
C ASN A 66 13.68 -7.78 4.11
N PRO A 67 12.57 -8.06 3.41
CA PRO A 67 12.29 -7.43 2.13
C PRO A 67 11.68 -6.03 2.30
N ASN A 68 12.32 -5.02 1.71
CA ASN A 68 11.62 -3.78 1.38
C ASN A 68 10.85 -3.99 0.07
N PHE A 69 9.68 -4.62 0.16
CA PHE A 69 8.84 -4.83 -1.01
C PHE A 69 8.19 -3.52 -1.44
N THR A 70 8.36 -3.18 -2.72
CA THR A 70 7.48 -2.20 -3.35
C THR A 70 6.19 -2.89 -3.81
N ILE A 71 5.09 -2.14 -3.92
CA ILE A 71 3.84 -2.66 -4.51
C ILE A 71 4.09 -3.22 -5.92
N ARG A 72 4.97 -2.56 -6.70
CA ARG A 72 5.41 -3.05 -8.02
C ARG A 72 6.01 -4.45 -7.93
N THR A 73 6.91 -4.68 -6.97
CA THR A 73 7.55 -5.98 -6.76
C THR A 73 6.52 -7.04 -6.38
N LEU A 74 5.60 -6.73 -5.46
CA LEU A 74 4.53 -7.65 -5.06
C LEU A 74 3.63 -8.02 -6.24
N LEU A 75 3.28 -7.04 -7.08
CA LEU A 75 2.47 -7.28 -8.28
C LEU A 75 3.21 -8.17 -9.28
N SER A 76 4.50 -7.89 -9.56
CA SER A 76 5.32 -8.75 -10.42
C SER A 76 5.44 -10.19 -9.90
N MET A 77 5.54 -10.35 -8.58
CA MET A 77 5.53 -11.66 -7.92
C MET A 77 4.18 -12.37 -8.09
N ALA A 78 3.08 -11.66 -7.93
CA ALA A 78 1.74 -12.20 -8.14
C ALA A 78 1.52 -12.65 -9.59
N ASP A 79 1.94 -11.84 -10.57
CA ASP A 79 1.88 -12.17 -12.00
C ASP A 79 2.73 -13.41 -12.33
N ALA A 80 3.96 -13.47 -11.82
CA ALA A 80 4.85 -14.62 -12.02
C ALA A 80 4.27 -15.92 -11.41
N LEU A 81 3.50 -15.80 -10.33
CA LEU A 81 2.78 -16.90 -9.70
C LEU A 81 1.41 -17.18 -10.34
N LYS A 82 0.92 -16.34 -11.26
CA LYS A 82 -0.46 -16.38 -11.77
C LYS A 82 -1.47 -16.36 -10.62
N THR A 83 -1.35 -15.35 -9.76
CA THR A 83 -2.25 -15.07 -8.64
C THR A 83 -2.64 -13.60 -8.67
N GLU A 84 -3.79 -13.27 -8.10
CA GLU A 84 -4.24 -11.89 -7.96
C GLU A 84 -3.64 -11.26 -6.69
N LEU A 85 -3.17 -10.01 -6.80
CA LEU A 85 -2.77 -9.20 -5.66
C LEU A 85 -3.95 -8.31 -5.26
N SER A 86 -4.44 -8.47 -4.03
CA SER A 86 -5.48 -7.61 -3.44
C SER A 86 -4.90 -6.87 -2.24
N ILE A 87 -5.16 -5.56 -2.16
CA ILE A 87 -4.75 -4.70 -1.04
C ILE A 87 -6.03 -4.04 -0.50
N GLU A 88 -6.28 -4.20 0.78
CA GLU A 88 -7.46 -3.70 1.47
C GLU A 88 -7.07 -2.94 2.74
N PHE A 89 -7.69 -1.77 2.95
CA PHE A 89 -7.59 -1.04 4.21
C PHE A 89 -8.74 -1.48 5.12
N LYS A 90 -8.40 -2.05 6.27
CA LYS A 90 -9.39 -2.38 7.31
C LYS A 90 -9.59 -1.15 8.19
N GLY A 91 -10.85 -0.78 8.41
CA GLY A 91 -11.17 0.24 9.40
C GLY A 91 -10.87 -0.30 10.80
N GLU A 92 -10.27 0.53 11.65
CA GLU A 92 -10.39 0.32 13.09
C GLU A 92 -11.81 0.72 13.45
N GLU A 93 -12.60 -0.20 14.01
CA GLU A 93 -13.85 0.19 14.66
C GLU A 93 -13.47 1.06 15.86
N VAL A 94 -13.42 2.37 15.62
CA VAL A 94 -13.37 3.36 16.69
C VAL A 94 -14.68 3.21 17.44
N THR A 95 -14.67 2.45 18.53
CA THR A 95 -15.75 2.45 19.51
C THR A 95 -15.71 3.80 20.23
N ASN A 96 -16.19 4.85 19.58
CA ASN A 96 -16.43 6.13 20.22
C ASN A 96 -17.76 6.02 21.00
N PRO A 97 -17.77 6.04 22.35
CA PRO A 97 -19.02 5.99 23.11
C PRO A 97 -19.86 7.26 23.01
N GLU A 98 -19.42 8.29 22.28
CA GLU A 98 -20.08 9.59 22.25
C GLU A 98 -20.50 10.03 20.85
N THR A 99 -21.60 9.46 20.36
CA THR A 99 -22.49 10.20 19.44
C THR A 99 -23.93 9.72 19.62
N LYS A 100 -24.52 10.00 20.79
CA LYS A 100 -25.98 10.08 20.89
C LYS A 100 -26.42 11.45 20.36
N HIS A 101 -27.42 11.41 19.49
CA HIS A 101 -28.23 12.50 18.96
C HIS A 101 -27.68 13.21 17.72
N ILE A 102 -27.85 12.58 16.55
CA ILE A 102 -28.26 13.34 15.37
C ILE A 102 -29.77 13.52 15.48
N ALA A 103 -30.18 14.78 15.60
CA ALA A 103 -31.56 15.20 15.60
C ALA A 103 -32.29 14.67 14.36
N THR A 104 -33.47 14.12 14.58
CA THR A 104 -34.43 13.82 13.54
C THR A 104 -35.21 15.09 13.19
N ALA A 105 -35.60 15.17 11.92
CA ALA A 105 -36.59 16.03 11.30
C ALA A 105 -36.17 17.38 10.69
N ALA A 106 -36.61 17.50 9.43
CA ALA A 106 -37.06 18.67 8.68
C ALA A 106 -36.03 19.44 7.83
N GLU A 107 -35.99 19.02 6.56
CA GLU A 107 -36.27 19.86 5.39
C GLU A 107 -35.80 21.32 5.42
N GLY A 108 -34.82 21.63 4.57
CA GLY A 108 -34.44 22.99 4.22
C GLY A 108 -33.55 22.97 2.98
N THR A 109 -34.15 23.29 1.83
CA THR A 109 -33.49 23.47 0.54
C THR A 109 -32.30 24.44 0.64
N ALA A 110 -31.08 23.97 0.37
CA ALA A 110 -29.92 24.83 0.18
C ALA A 110 -29.47 24.77 -1.29
N THR A 111 -29.73 25.88 -1.98
CA THR A 111 -29.35 26.19 -3.36
C THR A 111 -27.83 26.22 -3.53
N VAL A 112 -27.33 25.46 -4.51
CA VAL A 112 -25.92 25.50 -4.95
C VAL A 112 -25.68 26.80 -5.75
N PRO A 113 -24.75 27.69 -5.36
CA PRO A 113 -24.40 28.82 -6.21
C PRO A 113 -23.58 28.33 -7.41
N LYS A 114 -24.14 28.53 -8.60
CA LYS A 114 -23.52 28.25 -9.90
C LYS A 114 -22.37 29.24 -10.11
N ARG A 115 -21.12 28.79 -9.96
CA ARG A 115 -19.93 29.61 -10.29
C ARG A 115 -19.91 29.80 -11.81
N THR A 116 -20.32 30.98 -12.28
CA THR A 116 -20.20 31.37 -13.68
C THR A 116 -18.72 31.61 -13.98
N PHE A 117 -18.17 30.80 -14.88
CA PHE A 117 -16.83 30.99 -15.43
C PHE A 117 -16.92 32.14 -16.43
N ASP A 118 -16.56 33.34 -16.01
CA ASP A 118 -16.46 34.50 -16.88
C ASP A 118 -15.22 34.34 -17.78
N THR A 119 -15.42 34.42 -19.09
CA THR A 119 -14.38 34.13 -20.11
C THR A 119 -13.62 35.40 -20.53
N SER A 120 -13.71 36.49 -19.76
CA SER A 120 -13.12 37.79 -20.12
C SER A 120 -11.63 37.98 -19.78
N ASP A 121 -10.98 37.03 -19.11
CA ASP A 121 -9.57 37.18 -18.68
C ASP A 121 -8.55 36.40 -19.55
N MET A 122 -8.90 36.09 -20.81
CA MET A 122 -7.91 35.61 -21.78
C MET A 122 -7.07 36.78 -22.33
N ALA A 123 -6.22 37.35 -21.48
CA ALA A 123 -5.04 38.06 -21.94
C ALA A 123 -3.95 37.01 -22.23
N ASP A 124 -3.73 36.72 -23.52
CA ASP A 124 -2.68 35.84 -24.06
C ASP A 124 -1.27 36.38 -23.75
N THR A 125 -0.83 36.25 -22.51
CA THR A 125 0.59 36.34 -22.17
C THR A 125 1.08 34.98 -21.74
N PRO A 126 1.83 34.26 -22.60
CA PRO A 126 2.39 32.97 -22.24
C PRO A 126 3.29 33.12 -21.00
N PRO A 127 3.21 32.20 -20.03
CA PRO A 127 4.04 32.27 -18.83
C PRO A 127 5.52 32.17 -19.17
N ALA A 128 6.35 32.95 -18.47
CA ALA A 128 7.75 33.23 -18.78
C ALA A 128 8.67 31.99 -18.96
N TRP A 129 8.26 30.81 -18.50
CA TRP A 129 8.99 29.56 -18.70
C TRP A 129 8.87 29.00 -20.13
N MET A 130 7.92 29.49 -20.95
CA MET A 130 7.76 29.08 -22.35
C MET A 130 8.69 29.81 -23.34
N ILE A 131 9.42 30.84 -22.92
CA ILE A 131 10.36 31.54 -23.79
C ILE A 131 11.70 30.79 -23.74
N GLY A 132 11.85 29.79 -24.59
CA GLY A 132 13.08 28.99 -24.69
C GLY A 132 14.27 29.84 -25.17
N ASN A 133 15.37 29.79 -24.42
CA ASN A 133 16.66 30.38 -24.80
C ASN A 133 17.18 29.75 -26.10
N THR A 134 17.16 30.52 -27.19
CA THR A 134 17.90 30.23 -28.41
C THR A 134 19.24 30.94 -28.36
N THR A 135 20.24 30.33 -27.72
CA THR A 135 21.64 30.71 -27.98
C THR A 135 22.03 30.07 -29.31
N SER A 136 21.90 30.85 -30.38
CA SER A 136 22.47 30.56 -31.68
C SER A 136 23.96 30.87 -31.66
N ALA A 137 24.75 29.92 -32.14
CA ALA A 137 26.19 30.02 -32.32
C ALA A 137 26.53 31.07 -33.39
N ALA A 138 27.52 31.91 -33.08
CA ALA A 138 28.34 32.65 -34.03
C ALA A 138 29.76 32.72 -33.46
#